data_AF-A0AAN8INX6-F1
#
_entry.id   AF-A0AAN8INX6-F1
#
_cell.length_a   1.000
_cell.length_b   1.000
_cell.length_c   1.000
_cell.angle_alpha   90.00
_cell.angle_beta   90.00
_cell.angle_gamma   90.00
#
_symmetry.space_group_name_H-M   'P 1'
#
loop_
_entity.id
_entity.type
_entity.pdbx_description
1 polymer ?
#
loop_
_entity_poly.entity_id
_entity_poly.type
_entity_poly.pdbx_seq_one_letter_code
_entity_poly.pdbx_strand_id
1 'polypeptide(L)'
;MNIFHQCYARCSGIAAKCVNGGVSNPRHCSTKCICPAGYGGALCNTRPPACGATLAATSTWTTKKVTVGDPAITQTANVYKSCTDWIRAPAGKIVQIRVTALQGVNCSNGCWVHAIEPKIDTDKRLTNS
;
A
#
# COMPACT_ATOMS: atom_id res chain seq x y z
N MET A 1 1.47 -10.49 -11.89
CA MET A 1 2.95 -10.33 -11.91
C MET A 1 3.52 -11.30 -12.93
N ASN A 2 4.30 -10.83 -13.92
CA ASN A 2 4.60 -11.63 -15.11
C ASN A 2 5.89 -12.48 -14.92
N ILE A 3 5.76 -13.55 -14.14
CA ILE A 3 6.82 -14.56 -13.90
C ILE A 3 7.21 -15.35 -15.17
N PHE A 4 6.37 -15.30 -16.20
CA PHE A 4 6.55 -16.00 -17.46
C PHE A 4 7.83 -15.61 -18.22
N HIS A 5 8.29 -14.36 -18.11
CA HIS A 5 9.47 -13.86 -18.83
C HIS A 5 10.78 -13.99 -18.04
N GLN A 6 10.80 -14.71 -16.91
CA GLN A 6 11.99 -14.96 -16.07
C GLN A 6 12.79 -13.70 -15.70
N CYS A 7 12.16 -12.52 -15.65
CA CYS A 7 12.87 -11.24 -15.43
C CYS A 7 13.68 -11.20 -14.12
N TYR A 8 13.31 -12.04 -13.14
CA TYR A 8 13.96 -12.14 -11.85
C TYR A 8 15.09 -13.17 -11.79
N ALA A 9 15.25 -14.04 -12.80
CA ALA A 9 16.29 -15.09 -12.81
C ALA A 9 17.71 -14.52 -12.70
N ARG A 10 17.95 -13.35 -13.32
CA ARG A 10 19.23 -12.62 -13.23
C ARG A 10 19.60 -12.14 -11.82
N CYS A 11 18.65 -12.14 -10.88
CA CYS A 11 18.91 -11.76 -9.50
C CYS A 11 19.20 -12.98 -8.60
N SER A 12 19.23 -14.20 -9.16
CA SER A 12 19.55 -15.41 -8.40
C SER A 12 20.93 -15.28 -7.72
N GLY A 13 21.00 -15.63 -6.44
CA GLY A 13 22.22 -15.53 -5.63
C GLY A 13 22.60 -14.11 -5.16
N ILE A 14 22.00 -13.06 -5.71
CA ILE A 14 22.32 -11.66 -5.39
C ILE A 14 21.08 -10.82 -5.07
N ALA A 15 19.96 -11.46 -4.81
CA ALA A 15 18.67 -10.82 -4.58
C ALA A 15 18.67 -9.95 -3.32
N ALA A 16 18.19 -8.72 -3.44
CA ALA A 16 17.95 -7.81 -2.33
C ALA A 16 16.95 -8.42 -1.34
N LYS A 17 17.14 -8.15 -0.04
CA LYS A 17 16.25 -8.60 1.04
C LYS A 17 14.97 -7.76 1.08
N CYS A 18 14.12 -7.92 0.07
CA CYS A 18 12.85 -7.24 -0.02
C CYS A 18 11.87 -7.71 1.07
N VAL A 19 11.12 -6.78 1.65
CA VAL A 19 10.07 -7.09 2.63
C VAL A 19 8.69 -6.68 2.10
N ASN A 20 7.63 -7.01 2.85
CA ASN A 20 6.25 -6.61 2.54
C ASN A 20 5.81 -6.98 1.11
N GLY A 21 6.23 -8.15 0.61
CA GLY A 21 5.88 -8.61 -0.74
C GLY A 21 6.66 -7.92 -1.88
N GLY A 22 7.69 -7.14 -1.57
CA GLY A 22 8.60 -6.60 -2.58
C GLY A 22 9.37 -7.70 -3.32
N VAL A 23 9.71 -7.42 -4.57
CA VAL A 23 10.51 -8.32 -5.42
C VAL A 23 11.78 -7.61 -5.88
N SER A 24 12.89 -8.33 -6.01
CA SER A 24 14.16 -7.70 -6.40
C SER A 24 14.02 -7.01 -7.74
N ASN A 25 14.47 -5.76 -7.82
CA ASN A 25 14.45 -5.00 -9.05
C ASN A 25 15.48 -5.61 -10.01
N PRO A 26 15.08 -6.14 -11.19
CA PRO A 26 16.02 -6.74 -12.12
C PRO A 26 17.18 -5.81 -12.47
N ARG A 27 16.94 -4.50 -12.60
CA ARG A 27 18.01 -3.52 -12.93
C ARG A 27 19.02 -3.31 -11.81
N HIS A 28 18.66 -3.61 -10.55
CA HIS A 28 19.49 -3.37 -9.36
C HIS A 28 19.31 -4.51 -8.34
N CYS A 29 19.62 -5.73 -8.77
CA CYS A 29 19.27 -6.96 -8.06
C CYS A 29 19.60 -6.97 -6.57
N SER A 30 20.75 -6.42 -6.16
CA SER A 30 21.24 -6.50 -4.78
C SER A 30 20.84 -5.35 -3.87
N THR A 31 20.34 -4.25 -4.43
CA THR A 31 20.17 -3.00 -3.68
C THR A 31 18.76 -2.43 -3.73
N LYS A 32 17.93 -2.83 -4.70
CA LYS A 32 16.58 -2.28 -4.83
C LYS A 32 15.52 -3.34 -5.07
N CYS A 33 14.33 -3.03 -4.58
CA CYS A 33 13.12 -3.81 -4.76
C CYS A 33 12.10 -2.99 -5.55
N ILE A 34 11.21 -3.70 -6.25
CA ILE A 34 9.94 -3.17 -6.76
C ILE A 34 8.92 -3.41 -5.65
N CYS A 35 8.31 -2.35 -5.15
CA CYS A 35 7.43 -2.41 -3.99
C CYS A 35 5.95 -2.47 -4.39
N PRO A 36 5.14 -3.25 -3.67
CA PRO A 36 3.69 -3.16 -3.80
C PRO A 36 3.19 -1.77 -3.40
N ALA A 37 2.02 -1.38 -3.91
CA ALA A 37 1.33 -0.16 -3.52
C ALA A 37 1.20 -0.09 -1.99
N GLY A 38 1.47 1.09 -1.43
CA GLY A 38 1.53 1.33 0.02
C GLY A 38 2.87 1.04 0.69
N TYR A 39 3.89 0.59 -0.06
CA TYR A 39 5.25 0.34 0.45
C TYR A 39 6.31 1.06 -0.40
N GLY A 40 7.37 1.50 0.26
CA GLY A 40 8.45 2.27 -0.36
C GLY A 40 9.81 2.01 0.26
N GLY A 41 10.79 2.78 -0.18
CA GLY A 41 12.19 2.60 0.17
C GLY A 41 12.86 1.51 -0.68
N ALA A 42 14.19 1.42 -0.58
CA ALA A 42 14.97 0.49 -1.40
C ALA A 42 14.57 -0.98 -1.17
N LEU A 43 14.12 -1.32 0.03
CA LEU A 43 13.75 -2.69 0.42
C LEU A 43 12.26 -2.87 0.71
N CYS A 44 11.41 -1.90 0.37
CA CYS A 44 9.96 -1.91 0.66
C CYS A 44 9.62 -1.90 2.17
N ASN A 45 10.54 -1.39 3.00
CA ASN A 45 10.43 -1.35 4.46
C ASN A 45 9.97 0.01 5.00
N THR A 46 9.72 1.00 4.13
CA THR A 46 9.24 2.32 4.54
C THR A 46 7.86 2.62 3.97
N ARG A 47 7.14 3.54 4.61
CA ARG A 47 5.89 4.10 4.08
C ARG A 47 6.24 5.05 2.92
N PRO A 48 5.50 5.04 1.81
CA PRO A 48 5.69 6.01 0.73
C PRO A 48 5.59 7.46 1.24
N PRO A 49 6.37 8.41 0.67
CA PRO A 49 6.47 9.76 1.22
C PRO A 49 5.30 10.70 0.88
N ALA A 50 4.37 10.32 0.00
CA ALA A 50 3.36 11.23 -0.56
C ALA A 50 2.46 11.89 0.51
N CYS A 51 1.69 11.10 1.27
CA CYS A 51 0.81 11.55 2.35
C CYS A 51 0.35 10.37 3.22
N GLY A 52 -0.29 10.68 4.35
CA GLY A 52 -0.71 9.72 5.36
C GLY A 52 0.26 9.62 6.53
N ALA A 53 0.02 8.70 7.46
CA ALA A 53 0.69 8.63 8.75
C ALA A 53 1.04 7.20 9.17
N THR A 54 2.02 7.07 10.06
CA THR A 54 2.24 5.83 10.81
C THR A 54 1.51 5.96 12.15
N LEU A 55 0.56 5.06 12.40
CA LEU A 55 -0.30 5.04 13.58
C LEU A 55 0.02 3.81 14.43
N ALA A 56 0.07 3.97 15.74
CA ALA A 56 0.19 2.85 16.67
C ALA A 56 -1.20 2.40 17.12
N ALA A 57 -1.51 1.12 16.94
CA ALA A 57 -2.70 0.50 17.48
C ALA A 57 -2.49 0.18 18.96
N THR A 58 -3.48 0.55 19.79
CA THR A 58 -3.55 0.23 21.21
C THR A 58 -4.65 -0.81 21.46
N SER A 59 -4.85 -1.21 22.72
CA SER A 59 -5.99 -2.03 23.12
C SER A 59 -7.33 -1.27 23.12
N THR A 60 -7.31 0.04 22.87
CA THR A 60 -8.49 0.91 22.86
C THR A 60 -8.82 1.37 21.46
N TRP A 61 -10.10 1.43 21.13
CA TRP A 61 -10.55 1.95 19.83
C TRP A 61 -10.25 3.44 19.72
N THR A 62 -9.62 3.81 18.62
CA THR A 62 -9.42 5.21 18.21
C THR A 62 -10.11 5.44 16.87
N THR A 63 -10.80 6.57 16.73
CA THR A 63 -11.46 6.93 15.46
C THR A 63 -10.56 7.86 14.65
N LYS A 64 -10.43 7.60 13.36
CA LYS A 64 -9.78 8.49 12.39
C LYS A 64 -10.74 8.77 11.24
N LYS A 65 -10.98 10.05 10.94
CA LYS A 65 -11.65 10.45 9.70
C LYS A 65 -10.62 10.47 8.57
N VAL A 66 -10.93 9.79 7.47
CA VAL A 66 -10.16 9.84 6.23
C VAL A 66 -11.01 10.56 5.19
N THR A 67 -10.44 11.61 4.59
CA THR A 67 -11.06 12.31 3.46
C THR A 67 -10.32 11.87 2.20
N VAL A 68 -11.07 11.40 1.20
CA VAL A 68 -10.53 11.00 -0.10
C VAL A 68 -11.02 11.99 -1.15
N GLY A 69 -10.13 12.36 -2.07
CA GLY A 69 -10.36 13.42 -3.06
C GLY A 69 -9.50 14.65 -2.79
N ASP A 70 -9.17 15.35 -3.87
CA ASP A 70 -8.44 16.61 -3.83
C ASP A 70 -9.37 17.72 -4.32
N PRO A 71 -9.72 18.71 -3.48
CA PRO A 71 -10.65 19.77 -3.87
C PRO A 71 -10.12 20.65 -5.02
N ALA A 72 -8.81 20.62 -5.31
CA ALA A 72 -8.24 21.30 -6.47
C ALA A 72 -8.53 20.55 -7.79
N ILE A 73 -8.96 19.29 -7.73
CA ILE A 73 -9.32 18.47 -8.88
C ILE A 73 -10.84 18.54 -9.07
N THR A 74 -11.28 19.35 -10.03
CA THR A 74 -12.71 19.57 -10.34
C THR A 74 -13.27 18.65 -11.42
N GLN A 75 -12.40 17.87 -12.08
CA GLN A 75 -12.75 16.88 -13.11
C GLN A 75 -12.01 15.57 -12.82
N THR A 76 -12.46 14.45 -13.38
CA THR A 76 -11.80 13.15 -13.20
C THR A 76 -10.33 13.20 -13.60
N ALA A 77 -9.44 12.82 -12.67
CA ALA A 77 -8.02 12.66 -12.97
C ALA A 77 -7.74 11.32 -13.66
N ASN A 78 -6.78 11.30 -14.58
CA ASN A 78 -6.32 10.08 -15.26
C ASN A 78 -5.30 9.28 -14.44
N VAL A 79 -4.87 9.80 -13.29
CA VAL A 79 -3.95 9.14 -12.36
C VAL A 79 -4.45 9.32 -10.94
N TYR A 80 -4.43 8.25 -10.15
CA TYR A 80 -4.78 8.33 -8.74
C TYR A 80 -3.71 9.05 -7.94
N LYS A 81 -4.16 9.95 -7.05
CA LYS A 81 -3.35 10.40 -5.91
C LYS A 81 -3.63 9.47 -4.73
N SER A 82 -2.59 8.86 -4.19
CA SER A 82 -2.72 7.91 -3.09
C SER A 82 -2.06 8.45 -1.82
N CYS A 83 -2.77 8.36 -0.70
CA CYS A 83 -2.20 8.51 0.65
C CYS A 83 -2.13 7.14 1.32
N THR A 84 -1.09 6.91 2.12
CA THR A 84 -0.89 5.63 2.79
C THR A 84 -0.79 5.83 4.29
N ASP A 85 -1.68 5.17 5.03
CA ASP A 85 -1.56 5.03 6.48
C ASP A 85 -1.00 3.65 6.83
N TRP A 86 0.00 3.61 7.71
CA TRP A 86 0.52 2.38 8.29
C TRP A 86 0.03 2.25 9.73
N ILE A 87 -0.86 1.31 9.98
CA ILE A 87 -1.32 1.00 11.34
C ILE A 87 -0.50 -0.18 11.86
N ARG A 88 0.18 0.00 12.98
CA ARG A 88 1.09 -1.00 13.55
C ARG A 88 0.67 -1.39 14.96
N ALA A 89 0.59 -2.69 15.21
CA ALA A 89 0.43 -3.23 16.55
C ALA A 89 1.78 -3.72 17.10
N PRO A 90 1.93 -3.82 18.44
CA PRO A 90 3.06 -4.54 19.04
C PRO A 90 3.18 -5.97 18.53
N ALA A 91 4.39 -6.54 18.62
CA ALA A 91 4.64 -7.92 18.19
C ALA A 91 3.68 -8.92 18.87
N GLY A 92 3.17 -9.89 18.11
CA GLY A 92 2.21 -10.88 18.60
C GLY A 92 0.76 -10.37 18.76
N LYS A 93 0.47 -9.14 18.34
CA LYS A 93 -0.89 -8.58 18.32
C LYS A 93 -1.38 -8.38 16.89
N ILE A 94 -2.70 -8.36 16.74
CA ILE A 94 -3.37 -8.09 15.47
C ILE A 94 -3.97 -6.68 15.48
N VAL A 95 -3.94 -6.01 14.33
CA VAL A 95 -4.66 -4.75 14.15
C VAL A 95 -6.09 -5.07 13.78
N GLN A 96 -7.05 -4.43 14.45
CA GLN A 96 -8.45 -4.45 14.05
C GLN A 96 -8.81 -3.10 13.40
N ILE A 97 -9.50 -3.16 12.27
CA ILE A 97 -10.00 -1.97 11.56
C ILE A 97 -11.50 -2.16 11.39
N ARG A 98 -12.27 -1.11 11.68
CA ARG A 98 -13.72 -1.08 11.46
C ARG A 98 -14.08 0.21 10.75
N VAL A 99 -14.70 0.10 9.59
CA VAL A 99 -15.33 1.24 8.92
C VAL A 99 -16.68 1.47 9.61
N THR A 100 -16.84 2.61 10.27
CA THR A 100 -18.05 2.94 11.04
C THR A 100 -19.08 3.72 10.23
N ALA A 101 -18.62 4.56 9.29
CA ALA A 101 -19.47 5.31 8.38
C ALA A 101 -18.70 5.65 7.10
N LEU A 102 -19.44 5.79 6.01
CA LEU A 102 -18.97 6.35 4.75
C LEU A 102 -19.93 7.45 4.32
N GLN A 103 -19.40 8.58 3.85
CA GLN A 103 -20.18 9.75 3.42
C GLN A 103 -19.66 10.23 2.07
N GLY A 104 -20.55 10.72 1.20
CA GLY A 104 -20.16 11.16 -0.16
C GLY A 104 -19.61 10.03 -1.03
N VAL A 105 -20.09 8.80 -0.82
CA VAL A 105 -19.65 7.63 -1.60
C VAL A 105 -20.25 7.72 -3.00
N ASN A 106 -19.40 7.88 -4.01
CA ASN A 106 -19.78 7.83 -5.41
C ASN A 106 -19.21 6.55 -6.03
N CYS A 107 -19.87 5.44 -5.69
CA CYS A 107 -19.55 4.13 -6.24
C CYS A 107 -20.81 3.58 -6.89
N SER A 108 -20.72 3.25 -8.18
CA SER A 108 -21.79 2.59 -8.92
C SER A 108 -21.28 1.20 -9.31
N ASN A 109 -20.66 1.06 -10.49
CA ASN A 109 -19.91 -0.13 -10.90
C ASN A 109 -18.49 -0.13 -10.31
N GLY A 110 -18.39 -0.01 -9.00
CA GLY A 110 -17.14 0.16 -8.26
C GLY A 110 -16.79 1.61 -7.94
N CYS A 111 -15.69 1.79 -7.21
CA CYS A 111 -15.24 3.06 -6.65
C CYS A 111 -14.03 3.59 -7.43
N TRP A 112 -14.24 4.05 -8.66
CA TRP A 112 -13.16 4.40 -9.61
C TRP A 112 -12.75 5.89 -9.54
N VAL A 113 -13.49 6.74 -8.83
CA VAL A 113 -13.12 8.15 -8.62
C VAL A 113 -12.42 8.37 -7.28
N HIS A 114 -12.80 7.60 -6.27
CA HIS A 114 -12.22 7.64 -4.93
C HIS A 114 -12.46 6.31 -4.22
N ALA A 115 -11.44 5.79 -3.55
CA ALA A 115 -11.53 4.53 -2.82
C ALA A 115 -10.64 4.54 -1.58
N ILE A 116 -10.94 3.61 -0.67
CA ILE A 116 -10.02 3.18 0.39
C ILE A 116 -9.71 1.70 0.17
N GLU A 117 -8.45 1.31 0.37
CA GLU A 117 -8.01 -0.07 0.20
C GLU A 117 -7.29 -0.57 1.47
N PRO A 118 -8.00 -1.25 2.38
CA PRO A 118 -7.38 -1.88 3.53
C PRO A 118 -6.52 -3.06 3.10
N LYS A 119 -5.20 -2.96 3.30
CA LYS A 119 -4.25 -4.00 2.89
C LYS A 119 -3.89 -4.95 4.04
N ILE A 120 -4.80 -5.87 4.34
CA ILE A 120 -4.75 -6.72 5.54
C ILE A 120 -4.18 -8.13 5.29
N ASP A 121 -4.18 -8.61 4.05
CA ASP A 121 -3.70 -9.95 3.71
C ASP A 121 -2.20 -10.10 3.88
N THR A 122 -1.73 -11.32 4.15
CA THR A 122 -0.30 -11.63 4.29
C THR A 122 0.47 -11.28 3.03
N ASP A 123 -0.02 -11.70 1.87
CA ASP A 123 0.51 -11.33 0.57
C ASP A 123 0.04 -9.93 0.15
N LYS A 124 0.93 -8.96 0.32
CA LYS A 124 0.69 -7.55 -0.03
C LYS A 124 0.66 -7.28 -1.54
N ARG A 125 0.67 -8.29 -2.40
CA ARG A 125 0.57 -8.11 -3.86
C ARG A 125 -0.82 -8.43 -4.40
N LEU A 126 -1.69 -9.05 -3.60
CA LEU A 126 -3.03 -9.47 -4.01
C LEU A 126 -3.88 -8.27 -4.44
N THR A 127 -3.76 -7.17 -3.70
CA THR A 127 -4.40 -5.91 -4.03
C THR A 127 -3.28 -4.92 -4.37
N ASN A 128 -3.21 -4.50 -5.63
CA ASN A 128 -2.14 -3.65 -6.15
C ASN A 128 -2.75 -2.79 -7.26
N SER A 129 -3.69 -1.96 -6.82
CA SER A 129 -4.48 -1.04 -7.64
C SER A 129 -3.67 0.17 -8.07
#